data_AF-A0A3M1E048-F1
#
_entry.id   AF-A0A3M1E048-F1
#
_cell.length_a   1.000
_cell.length_b   1.000
_cell.length_c   1.000
_cell.angle_alpha   90.00
_cell.angle_beta   90.00
_cell.angle_gamma   90.00
#
_symmetry.space_group_name_H-M   'P 1'
#
loop_
_entity.id
_entity.type
_entity.pdbx_description
1 polymer ?
#
loop_
_entity_poly.entity_id
_entity_poly.type
_entity_poly.pdbx_seq_one_letter_code
_entity_poly.pdbx_strand_id
1 'polypeptide(L)'
;RPFIRHLDDLPLPRHDLLPLKKYRAPLVGGPYAFVVTRRGCPGGCRFCIKHVFYGQSVRFRSPENILAELERLVELGVRHVHMYADLFTVSREQVMGLCEGILERGLRVRWTCNSRVDFVDPEMLRMMARAGCWMISWGIESGSEEVLRRVGKGIRLEQVEQALRWAKEAGIRNWGYFIIGLPGETEETIQQTIRLALRLPLDLALFHIAAPYPGSPLFFEVVEKGWFRPGTRWEQVDMDRSTVLDYPHLRAEGLERWARRAFRAWALRPGPALTYLKMLLSSPSLWRSAVEIGLESLGWAAG
;
A
#
# COMPACT_ATOMS: atom_id res chain seq x y z
N ARG A 1 11.57 23.32 -8.87
CA ARG A 1 11.24 24.15 -7.68
C ARG A 1 11.89 23.52 -6.44
N PRO A 2 12.45 24.32 -5.51
CA PRO A 2 12.97 23.80 -4.24
C PRO A 2 11.88 23.20 -3.36
N PHE A 3 12.26 22.23 -2.52
CA PHE A 3 11.36 21.63 -1.54
C PHE A 3 11.03 22.62 -0.42
N ILE A 4 9.74 22.69 -0.04
CA ILE A 4 9.29 23.35 1.19
C ILE A 4 9.92 22.61 2.37
N ARG A 5 10.64 23.29 3.27
CA ARG A 5 11.38 22.63 4.35
C ARG A 5 10.46 22.19 5.48
N HIS A 6 9.63 23.09 6.00
CA HIS A 6 8.67 22.81 7.07
C HIS A 6 7.28 22.64 6.48
N LEU A 7 6.68 21.46 6.64
CA LEU A 7 5.34 21.23 6.08
C LEU A 7 4.25 21.97 6.84
N ASP A 8 4.54 22.39 8.07
CA ASP A 8 3.62 23.17 8.92
C ASP A 8 3.45 24.62 8.43
N ASP A 9 4.37 25.11 7.59
CA ASP A 9 4.22 26.42 6.91
C ASP A 9 3.07 26.42 5.91
N LEU A 10 2.55 25.24 5.56
CA LEU A 10 1.40 25.11 4.66
C LEU A 10 0.09 25.25 5.45
N PRO A 11 -0.89 25.98 4.89
CA PRO A 11 -2.20 26.04 5.51
C PRO A 11 -2.86 24.66 5.51
N LEU A 12 -3.77 24.45 6.47
CA LEU A 12 -4.60 23.25 6.48
C LEU A 12 -5.42 23.16 5.17
N PRO A 13 -5.57 21.95 4.59
CA PRO A 13 -6.42 21.78 3.43
C PRO A 13 -7.85 22.25 3.68
N ARG A 14 -8.44 22.94 2.70
CA ARG A 14 -9.83 23.44 2.73
C ARG A 14 -10.84 22.32 2.49
N HIS A 15 -10.92 21.38 3.44
CA HIS A 15 -11.83 20.23 3.40
C HIS A 15 -13.31 20.63 3.27
N ASP A 16 -13.66 21.82 3.74
CA ASP A 16 -15.00 22.42 3.64
C ASP A 16 -15.45 22.69 2.20
N LEU A 17 -14.52 22.84 1.26
CA LEU A 17 -14.82 23.05 -0.16
C LEU A 17 -15.07 21.74 -0.92
N LEU A 18 -14.79 20.59 -0.29
CA LEU A 18 -14.86 19.29 -0.94
C LEU A 18 -16.23 18.65 -0.74
N PRO A 19 -16.74 17.87 -1.71
CA PRO A 19 -17.97 17.11 -1.56
C PRO A 19 -17.73 15.83 -0.72
N LEU A 20 -17.33 15.98 0.55
CA LEU A 20 -16.88 14.90 1.45
C LEU A 20 -17.87 13.73 1.56
N LYS A 21 -19.18 14.00 1.44
CA LYS A 21 -20.23 12.97 1.45
C LYS A 21 -20.15 12.01 0.26
N LYS A 22 -19.52 12.40 -0.87
CA LYS A 22 -19.34 11.55 -2.05
C LYS A 22 -18.11 10.63 -1.94
N TYR A 23 -17.15 10.97 -1.09
CA TYR A 23 -15.95 10.15 -0.92
C TYR A 23 -16.26 8.97 0.01
N ARG A 24 -16.08 7.77 -0.54
CA ARG A 24 -16.33 6.48 0.11
C ARG A 24 -15.16 5.56 -0.21
N ALA A 25 -14.81 4.71 0.73
CA ALA A 25 -13.83 3.64 0.54
C ALA A 25 -14.48 2.29 0.86
N PRO A 26 -14.09 1.20 0.17
CA PRO A 26 -14.51 -0.15 0.57
C PRO A 26 -14.19 -0.41 2.05
N LEU A 27 -15.02 -1.20 2.74
CA LEU A 27 -14.91 -1.51 4.18
C LEU A 27 -15.10 -0.33 5.13
N VAL A 28 -15.42 0.87 4.63
CA VAL A 28 -15.60 2.08 5.43
C VAL A 28 -17.06 2.56 5.38
N GLY A 29 -17.72 2.57 6.53
CA GLY A 29 -19.10 3.02 6.67
C GLY A 29 -19.22 4.54 6.86
N GLY A 30 -19.02 5.32 5.81
CA GLY A 30 -19.21 6.78 5.84
C GLY A 30 -18.19 7.58 5.02
N PRO A 31 -18.17 8.92 5.16
CA PRO A 31 -17.19 9.79 4.53
C PRO A 31 -15.75 9.38 4.84
N TYR A 32 -14.89 9.43 3.81
CA TYR A 32 -13.49 9.07 3.88
C TYR A 32 -12.62 10.22 3.34
N ALA A 33 -11.52 10.52 4.03
CA ALA A 33 -10.56 11.54 3.61
C ALA A 33 -9.11 11.05 3.68
N PHE A 34 -8.24 11.67 2.90
CA PHE A 34 -6.79 11.48 2.99
C PHE A 34 -6.18 12.65 3.76
N VAL A 35 -5.30 12.34 4.71
CA VAL A 35 -4.48 13.32 5.44
C VAL A 35 -3.02 13.02 5.14
N VAL A 36 -2.34 13.96 4.50
CA VAL A 36 -0.89 13.82 4.22
C VAL A 36 -0.13 14.13 5.49
N THR A 37 0.56 13.16 6.06
CA THR A 37 1.27 13.33 7.35
C THR A 37 2.75 13.71 7.19
N ARG A 38 3.29 13.42 6.00
CA ARG A 38 4.69 13.68 5.64
C ARG A 38 4.87 13.56 4.12
N ARG A 39 6.02 13.98 3.62
CA ARG A 39 6.45 13.79 2.23
C ARG A 39 7.87 13.24 2.20
N GLY A 40 8.06 12.15 1.48
CA GLY A 40 9.35 11.46 1.40
C GLY A 40 9.40 10.17 2.21
N CYS A 41 10.38 9.32 1.89
CA CYS A 41 10.70 8.04 2.50
C CYS A 41 12.21 7.80 2.37
N PRO A 42 12.92 7.32 3.41
CA PRO A 42 14.37 7.14 3.36
C PRO A 42 14.79 5.88 2.57
N GLY A 43 13.83 5.06 2.14
CA GLY A 43 14.10 3.81 1.44
C GLY A 43 14.74 4.00 0.06
N GLY A 44 15.66 3.10 -0.28
CA GLY A 44 16.37 3.06 -1.57
C GLY A 44 15.79 2.06 -2.58
N CYS A 45 14.47 1.81 -2.54
CA CYS A 45 13.84 0.79 -3.38
C CYS A 45 13.95 1.17 -4.87
N ARG A 46 14.64 0.35 -5.66
CA ARG A 46 14.99 0.62 -7.07
C ARG A 46 13.78 0.71 -8.00
N PHE A 47 12.69 0.03 -7.66
CA PHE A 47 11.43 0.04 -8.43
C PHE A 47 10.52 1.23 -8.11
N CYS A 48 10.73 1.93 -6.99
CA CYS A 48 9.76 2.89 -6.48
C CYS A 48 10.02 4.29 -7.04
N ILE A 49 9.01 4.97 -7.60
CA ILE A 49 9.14 6.32 -8.16
C ILE A 49 9.37 7.43 -7.11
N LYS A 50 9.17 7.14 -5.82
CA LYS A 50 9.23 8.11 -4.72
C LYS A 50 10.49 8.99 -4.73
N HIS A 51 11.64 8.42 -5.05
CA HIS A 51 12.92 9.16 -5.01
C HIS A 51 13.02 10.19 -6.14
N VAL A 52 12.27 10.01 -7.24
CA VAL A 52 12.13 10.99 -8.32
C VAL A 52 11.40 12.24 -7.81
N PHE A 53 10.35 12.06 -6.99
CA PHE A 53 9.56 13.18 -6.49
C PHE A 53 10.19 13.93 -5.31
N TYR A 54 10.81 13.21 -4.37
CA TYR A 54 11.23 13.78 -3.08
C TYR A 54 12.72 13.57 -2.75
N GLY A 55 13.52 13.05 -3.69
CA GLY A 55 14.92 12.69 -3.43
C GLY A 55 15.03 11.66 -2.31
N GLN A 56 16.01 11.79 -1.43
CA GLN A 56 16.14 10.96 -0.21
C GLN A 56 15.63 11.66 1.06
N SER A 57 15.10 12.88 0.93
CA SER A 57 14.61 13.65 2.08
C SER A 57 13.28 13.11 2.60
N VAL A 58 13.06 13.26 3.91
CA VAL A 58 11.77 13.09 4.57
C VAL A 58 11.44 14.38 5.29
N ARG A 59 10.22 14.87 5.09
CA ARG A 59 9.72 16.10 5.71
C ARG A 59 8.40 15.80 6.38
N PHE A 60 8.24 16.27 7.61
CA PHE A 60 7.14 15.90 8.49
C PHE A 60 6.23 17.10 8.73
N ARG A 61 4.97 16.80 9.04
CA ARG A 61 4.11 17.73 9.76
C ARG A 61 4.21 17.44 11.25
N SER A 62 4.08 18.44 12.12
CA SER A 62 3.99 18.17 13.56
C SER A 62 2.72 17.36 13.89
N PRO A 63 2.73 16.54 14.97
CA PRO A 63 1.52 15.92 15.48
C PRO A 63 0.38 16.93 15.66
N GLU A 64 0.67 18.12 16.22
CA GLU A 64 -0.30 19.18 16.47
C GLU A 64 -0.97 19.67 15.19
N ASN A 65 -0.19 19.86 14.12
CA ASN A 65 -0.69 20.28 12.82
C ASN A 65 -1.60 19.21 12.18
N ILE A 66 -1.26 17.92 12.34
CA ILE A 66 -2.11 16.81 11.87
C ILE A 66 -3.39 16.72 12.70
N LEU A 67 -3.30 16.83 14.03
CA LEU A 67 -4.44 16.76 14.94
C LEU A 67 -5.45 17.89 14.67
N ALA A 68 -4.99 19.11 14.37
CA ALA A 68 -5.85 20.23 13.99
C ALA A 68 -6.65 19.94 12.70
N GLU A 69 -6.05 19.24 11.73
CA GLU A 69 -6.76 18.79 10.54
C GLU A 69 -7.79 17.69 10.85
N LEU A 70 -7.44 16.75 11.74
CA LEU A 70 -8.36 15.69 12.17
C LEU A 70 -9.57 16.26 12.92
N GLU A 71 -9.38 17.24 13.79
CA GLU A 71 -10.45 17.99 14.44
C GLU A 71 -11.38 18.60 13.41
N ARG A 72 -10.82 19.30 12.43
CA ARG A 72 -11.61 19.93 11.36
C ARG A 72 -12.40 18.90 10.55
N LEU A 73 -11.80 17.76 10.23
CA LEU A 73 -12.49 16.67 9.54
C LEU A 73 -13.64 16.09 10.38
N VAL A 74 -13.43 15.92 11.68
CA VAL A 74 -14.45 15.45 12.62
C VAL A 74 -15.62 16.43 12.72
N GLU A 75 -15.37 17.74 12.77
CA GLU A 75 -16.41 18.79 12.72
C GLU A 75 -17.23 18.71 11.43
N LEU A 76 -16.58 18.40 10.30
CA LEU A 76 -17.23 18.22 9.00
C LEU A 76 -17.91 16.84 8.85
N GLY A 77 -17.92 16.02 9.90
CA GLY A 77 -18.58 14.71 9.93
C GLY A 77 -17.76 13.58 9.30
N VAL A 78 -16.46 13.79 9.04
CA VAL A 78 -15.55 12.76 8.56
C VAL A 78 -14.80 12.13 9.73
N ARG A 79 -15.03 10.83 9.95
CA ARG A 79 -14.36 10.07 11.01
C ARG A 79 -13.44 8.97 10.48
N HIS A 80 -13.40 8.77 9.17
CA HIS A 80 -12.57 7.77 8.54
C HIS A 80 -11.47 8.42 7.71
N VAL A 81 -10.22 8.09 8.02
CA VAL A 81 -9.07 8.79 7.46
C VAL A 81 -8.00 7.80 6.98
N HIS A 82 -7.43 8.06 5.81
CA HIS A 82 -6.14 7.49 5.44
C HIS A 82 -5.02 8.45 5.84
N MET A 83 -4.10 7.99 6.68
CA MET A 83 -2.85 8.70 6.95
C MET A 83 -1.89 8.45 5.78
N TYR A 84 -2.00 9.27 4.74
CA TYR A 84 -1.20 9.16 3.53
C TYR A 84 0.23 9.60 3.77
N ALA A 85 1.18 8.73 3.45
CA ALA A 85 2.60 8.98 3.51
C ALA A 85 3.34 8.07 2.51
N ASP A 86 4.57 8.38 2.11
CA ASP A 86 5.40 7.39 1.42
C ASP A 86 5.82 6.25 2.36
N LEU A 87 5.96 6.54 3.65
CA LEU A 87 6.20 5.59 4.75
C LEU A 87 5.70 6.20 6.06
N PHE A 88 4.54 5.77 6.59
CA PHE A 88 3.98 6.28 7.85
C PHE A 88 4.76 5.81 9.10
N THR A 89 5.52 4.74 8.98
CA THR A 89 6.43 4.21 10.02
C THR A 89 7.56 5.09 10.52
N VAL A 90 8.06 5.97 9.65
CA VAL A 90 9.49 6.34 9.69
C VAL A 90 9.95 7.06 10.96
N SER A 91 9.07 7.84 11.60
CA SER A 91 9.34 8.52 12.87
C SER A 91 8.42 7.97 13.93
N ARG A 92 8.98 7.18 14.85
CA ARG A 92 8.26 6.65 16.01
C ARG A 92 7.71 7.79 16.87
N GLU A 93 8.52 8.80 17.15
CA GLU A 93 8.14 9.97 17.95
C GLU A 93 6.88 10.65 17.39
N GLN A 94 6.86 10.94 16.08
CA GLN A 94 5.70 11.56 15.44
C GLN A 94 4.44 10.67 15.56
N VAL A 95 4.59 9.36 15.36
CA VAL A 95 3.46 8.42 15.42
C VAL A 95 2.92 8.31 16.84
N MET A 96 3.79 8.21 17.84
CA MET A 96 3.40 8.14 19.26
C MET A 96 2.70 9.43 19.68
N GLY A 97 3.28 10.61 19.40
CA GLY A 97 2.66 11.90 19.73
C GLY A 97 1.33 12.13 19.02
N LEU A 98 1.18 11.69 17.76
CA LEU A 98 -0.11 11.72 17.07
C LEU A 98 -1.14 10.82 17.75
N CYS A 99 -0.77 9.61 18.15
CA CYS A 99 -1.68 8.68 18.82
C CYS A 99 -2.08 9.17 20.21
N GLU A 100 -1.14 9.70 20.98
CA GLU A 100 -1.37 10.32 22.29
C GLU A 100 -2.33 11.49 22.15
N GLY A 101 -2.07 12.43 21.24
CA GLY A 101 -2.95 13.56 21.01
C GLY A 101 -4.36 13.18 20.53
N ILE A 102 -4.52 12.12 19.73
CA ILE A 102 -5.84 11.58 19.35
C ILE A 102 -6.61 11.12 20.60
N LEU A 103 -5.93 10.41 21.50
CA LEU A 103 -6.52 9.86 22.72
C LEU A 103 -6.87 10.95 23.74
N GLU A 104 -5.94 11.88 23.99
CA GLU A 104 -6.12 13.00 24.92
C GLU A 104 -7.28 13.91 24.53
N ARG A 105 -7.42 14.19 23.23
CA ARG A 105 -8.50 15.02 22.68
C ARG A 105 -9.82 14.26 22.53
N GLY A 106 -9.84 12.95 22.82
CA GLY A 106 -11.03 12.10 22.65
C GLY A 106 -11.52 12.03 21.20
N LEU A 107 -10.62 12.18 20.21
CA LEU A 107 -10.98 12.18 18.80
C LEU A 107 -11.45 10.79 18.37
N ARG A 108 -12.76 10.65 18.16
CA ARG A 108 -13.37 9.42 17.64
C ARG A 108 -13.15 9.30 16.13
N VAL A 109 -11.92 8.98 15.75
CA VAL A 109 -11.49 8.68 14.37
C VAL A 109 -11.11 7.21 14.23
N ARG A 110 -11.34 6.66 13.04
CA ARG A 110 -10.82 5.36 12.62
C ARG A 110 -9.94 5.56 11.41
N TRP A 111 -8.71 5.09 11.45
CA TRP A 111 -7.75 5.41 10.41
C TRP A 111 -6.94 4.21 9.94
N THR A 112 -6.36 4.37 8.76
CA THR A 112 -5.47 3.41 8.11
C THR A 112 -4.19 4.12 7.69
N CYS A 113 -3.12 3.38 7.47
CA CYS A 113 -1.86 3.92 6.96
C CYS A 113 -1.10 2.87 6.15
N ASN A 114 -0.06 3.29 5.45
CA ASN A 114 0.90 2.41 4.80
C ASN A 114 2.24 2.41 5.54
N SER A 115 2.86 1.25 5.68
CA SER A 115 4.17 1.15 6.32
C SER A 115 5.06 0.03 5.77
N ARG A 116 6.30 0.04 6.25
CA ARG A 116 7.24 -1.05 6.12
C ARG A 116 7.36 -1.79 7.46
N VAL A 117 7.64 -3.08 7.35
CA VAL A 117 7.68 -4.00 8.49
C VAL A 117 8.88 -3.75 9.43
N ASP A 118 9.91 -3.05 8.95
CA ASP A 118 11.15 -2.74 9.68
C ASP A 118 11.13 -1.39 10.41
N PHE A 119 10.01 -0.66 10.36
CA PHE A 119 9.80 0.61 11.08
C PHE A 119 8.72 0.49 12.15
N VAL A 120 8.48 -0.71 12.67
CA VAL A 120 7.47 -0.95 13.72
C VAL A 120 7.98 -1.81 14.85
N ASP A 121 7.33 -1.66 15.99
CA ASP A 121 7.50 -2.47 17.18
C ASP A 121 6.13 -2.69 17.87
N PRO A 122 6.02 -3.66 18.80
CA PRO A 122 4.75 -4.01 19.43
C PRO A 122 4.09 -2.86 20.18
N GLU A 123 4.87 -2.00 20.83
CA GLU A 123 4.33 -0.92 21.64
C GLU A 123 3.66 0.14 20.77
N MET A 124 4.34 0.55 19.69
CA MET A 124 3.78 1.50 18.74
C MET A 124 2.51 0.94 18.11
N LEU A 125 2.49 -0.34 17.70
CA LEU A 125 1.31 -0.95 17.11
C LEU A 125 0.12 -1.00 18.09
N ARG A 126 0.35 -1.30 19.37
CA ARG A 126 -0.71 -1.23 20.40
C ARG A 126 -1.22 0.19 20.60
N MET A 127 -0.33 1.18 20.61
CA MET A 127 -0.70 2.59 20.71
C MET A 127 -1.54 3.04 19.50
N MET A 128 -1.09 2.70 18.28
CA MET A 128 -1.82 2.96 17.04
C MET A 128 -3.22 2.34 17.07
N ALA A 129 -3.35 1.08 17.51
CA ALA A 129 -4.64 0.41 17.62
C ALA A 129 -5.59 1.13 18.58
N ARG A 130 -5.09 1.52 19.77
CA ARG A 130 -5.86 2.28 20.77
C ARG A 130 -6.33 3.62 20.21
N ALA A 131 -5.48 4.30 19.45
CA ALA A 131 -5.79 5.57 18.79
C ALA A 131 -6.67 5.43 17.54
N GLY A 132 -7.15 4.23 17.21
CA GLY A 132 -8.12 4.01 16.12
C GLY A 132 -7.54 3.52 14.80
N CYS A 133 -6.25 3.16 14.75
CA CYS A 133 -5.69 2.43 13.62
C CYS A 133 -6.31 1.05 13.54
N TRP A 134 -6.94 0.71 12.41
CA TRP A 134 -7.59 -0.59 12.27
C TRP A 134 -7.04 -1.44 11.13
N MET A 135 -6.23 -0.87 10.22
CA MET A 135 -5.60 -1.59 9.13
C MET A 135 -4.32 -0.90 8.66
N ILE A 136 -3.27 -1.69 8.40
CA ILE A 136 -2.01 -1.22 7.82
C ILE A 136 -1.75 -1.92 6.48
N SER A 137 -1.40 -1.11 5.48
CA SER A 137 -0.89 -1.56 4.18
C SER A 137 0.62 -1.80 4.25
N TRP A 138 1.06 -3.04 4.13
CA TRP A 138 2.46 -3.46 4.24
C TRP A 138 3.06 -3.69 2.85
N GLY A 139 4.10 -2.94 2.51
CA GLY A 139 4.94 -3.24 1.34
C GLY A 139 5.86 -4.42 1.62
N ILE A 140 5.41 -5.64 1.31
CA ILE A 140 6.16 -6.91 1.48
C ILE A 140 6.96 -7.21 0.21
N GLU A 141 6.37 -6.91 -0.94
CA GLU A 141 6.92 -7.00 -2.29
C GLU A 141 7.19 -8.43 -2.79
N SER A 142 8.04 -9.20 -2.12
CA SER A 142 8.45 -10.53 -2.58
C SER A 142 8.68 -11.49 -1.42
N GLY A 143 8.49 -12.78 -1.68
CA GLY A 143 8.87 -13.87 -0.78
C GLY A 143 10.28 -14.41 -0.99
N SER A 144 11.05 -13.79 -1.90
CA SER A 144 12.47 -14.08 -2.10
C SER A 144 13.34 -12.98 -1.51
N GLU A 145 14.16 -13.31 -0.52
CA GLU A 145 15.12 -12.34 0.05
C GLU A 145 16.17 -11.88 -0.97
N GLU A 146 16.50 -12.72 -1.94
CA GLU A 146 17.40 -12.35 -3.03
C GLU A 146 16.80 -11.22 -3.86
N VAL A 147 15.53 -11.35 -4.25
CA VAL A 147 14.80 -10.31 -4.98
C VAL A 147 14.70 -9.04 -4.12
N LEU A 148 14.35 -9.17 -2.84
CA LEU A 148 14.26 -8.03 -1.91
C LEU A 148 15.59 -7.27 -1.75
N ARG A 149 16.71 -8.00 -1.70
CA ARG A 149 18.07 -7.41 -1.68
C ARG A 149 18.37 -6.71 -3.00
N ARG A 150 18.13 -7.40 -4.13
CA ARG A 150 18.41 -6.86 -5.48
C ARG A 150 17.69 -5.55 -5.74
N VAL A 151 16.44 -5.43 -5.29
CA VAL A 151 15.67 -4.19 -5.47
C VAL A 151 15.91 -3.14 -4.39
N GLY A 152 16.81 -3.39 -3.44
CA GLY A 152 17.12 -2.44 -2.37
C GLY A 152 15.96 -2.24 -1.37
N LYS A 153 15.03 -3.21 -1.27
CA LYS A 153 13.99 -3.17 -0.23
C LYS A 153 14.60 -3.40 1.14
N GLY A 154 15.50 -4.39 1.26
CA GLY A 154 16.33 -4.59 2.46
C GLY A 154 15.61 -5.10 3.71
N ILE A 155 14.38 -5.63 3.56
CA ILE A 155 13.67 -6.32 4.66
C ILE A 155 13.96 -7.83 4.60
N ARG A 156 13.92 -8.49 5.76
CA ARG A 156 14.00 -9.96 5.89
C ARG A 156 12.62 -10.56 6.10
N LEU A 157 12.45 -11.83 5.70
CA LEU A 157 11.14 -12.48 5.82
C LEU A 157 10.69 -12.63 7.27
N GLU A 158 11.63 -12.83 8.22
CA GLU A 158 11.27 -12.94 9.64
C GLU A 158 10.69 -11.63 10.17
N GLN A 159 11.18 -10.47 9.69
CA GLN A 159 10.64 -9.16 10.06
C GLN A 159 9.21 -9.01 9.56
N VAL A 160 8.91 -9.51 8.36
CA VAL A 160 7.55 -9.51 7.81
C VAL A 160 6.62 -10.32 8.71
N GLU A 161 6.99 -11.56 9.02
CA GLU A 161 6.16 -12.42 9.86
C GLU A 161 5.96 -11.82 11.26
N GLN A 162 7.02 -11.26 11.84
CA GLN A 162 6.98 -10.66 13.17
C GLN A 162 6.08 -9.41 13.23
N ALA A 163 6.25 -8.47 12.32
CA ALA A 163 5.46 -7.24 12.29
C ALA A 163 3.96 -7.52 12.08
N LEU A 164 3.62 -8.44 11.19
CA LEU A 164 2.23 -8.81 10.91
C LEU A 164 1.59 -9.57 12.08
N ARG A 165 2.36 -10.38 12.84
CA ARG A 165 1.88 -10.98 14.09
C ARG A 165 1.59 -9.91 15.14
N TRP A 166 2.52 -8.99 15.38
CA TRP A 166 2.31 -7.89 16.33
C TRP A 166 1.10 -7.01 15.99
N ALA A 167 0.92 -6.69 14.70
CA ALA A 167 -0.24 -5.94 14.25
C ALA A 167 -1.54 -6.68 14.54
N LYS A 168 -1.59 -7.98 14.24
CA LYS A 168 -2.77 -8.82 14.52
C LYS A 168 -3.06 -8.93 16.02
N GLU A 169 -2.03 -9.10 16.86
CA GLU A 169 -2.13 -9.13 18.32
C GLU A 169 -2.66 -7.80 18.89
N ALA A 170 -2.29 -6.67 18.26
CA ALA A 170 -2.82 -5.35 18.62
C ALA A 170 -4.26 -5.11 18.12
N GLY A 171 -4.84 -6.02 17.33
CA GLY A 171 -6.16 -5.86 16.73
C GLY A 171 -6.17 -5.05 15.41
N ILE A 172 -5.01 -4.86 14.80
CA ILE A 172 -4.85 -4.19 13.50
C ILE A 172 -4.87 -5.23 12.37
N ARG A 173 -5.66 -4.96 11.34
CA ARG A 173 -5.71 -5.80 10.12
C ARG A 173 -4.49 -5.59 9.24
N ASN A 174 -4.07 -6.65 8.57
CA ASN A 174 -2.92 -6.64 7.67
C ASN A 174 -3.36 -6.66 6.21
N TRP A 175 -2.97 -5.63 5.45
CA TRP A 175 -3.10 -5.61 4.01
C TRP A 175 -1.72 -5.74 3.36
N GLY A 176 -1.42 -6.90 2.77
CA GLY A 176 -0.12 -7.19 2.17
C GLY A 176 -0.05 -6.78 0.69
N TYR A 177 1.01 -6.07 0.32
CA TYR A 177 1.30 -5.70 -1.07
C TYR A 177 2.50 -6.51 -1.55
N PHE A 178 2.33 -7.12 -2.73
CA PHE A 178 3.33 -7.92 -3.42
C PHE A 178 3.49 -7.38 -4.86
N ILE A 179 4.67 -7.59 -5.43
CA ILE A 179 5.00 -7.17 -6.79
C ILE A 179 5.60 -8.37 -7.52
N ILE A 180 5.01 -8.71 -8.66
CA ILE A 180 5.46 -9.73 -9.59
C ILE A 180 6.21 -9.07 -10.74
N GLY A 181 7.30 -9.67 -11.21
CA GLY A 181 8.18 -9.13 -12.24
C GLY A 181 9.20 -8.13 -11.73
N LEU A 182 9.62 -8.22 -10.47
CA LEU A 182 10.76 -7.40 -10.01
C LEU A 182 12.06 -7.83 -10.74
N PRO A 183 13.05 -6.94 -10.91
CA PRO A 183 14.33 -7.30 -11.54
C PRO A 183 14.97 -8.52 -10.86
N GLY A 184 15.31 -9.52 -11.68
CA GLY A 184 15.91 -10.78 -11.22
C GLY A 184 14.91 -11.81 -10.70
N GLU A 185 13.61 -11.53 -10.76
CA GLU A 185 12.59 -12.50 -10.36
C GLU A 185 12.47 -13.63 -11.41
N THR A 186 12.33 -14.86 -10.93
CA THR A 186 12.06 -16.09 -11.70
C THR A 186 10.72 -16.69 -11.29
N GLU A 187 10.26 -17.72 -12.01
CA GLU A 187 9.04 -18.44 -11.63
C GLU A 187 9.15 -19.05 -10.22
N GLU A 188 10.32 -19.56 -9.85
CA GLU A 188 10.59 -20.14 -8.53
C GLU A 188 10.44 -19.09 -7.43
N THR A 189 10.98 -17.88 -7.63
CA THR A 189 10.87 -16.80 -6.66
C THR A 189 9.44 -16.24 -6.58
N ILE A 190 8.68 -16.22 -7.69
CA ILE A 190 7.24 -15.91 -7.66
C ILE A 190 6.49 -16.94 -6.82
N GLN A 191 6.81 -18.23 -6.97
CA GLN A 191 6.20 -19.26 -6.14
C GLN A 191 6.58 -19.11 -4.66
N GLN A 192 7.79 -18.65 -4.33
CA GLN A 192 8.16 -18.30 -2.95
C GLN A 192 7.28 -17.15 -2.43
N THR A 193 7.03 -16.12 -3.23
CA THR A 193 6.11 -15.02 -2.92
C THR A 193 4.70 -15.54 -2.63
N ILE A 194 4.16 -16.41 -3.49
CA ILE A 194 2.84 -17.02 -3.29
C ILE A 194 2.81 -17.84 -1.98
N ARG A 195 3.80 -18.72 -1.76
CA ARG A 195 3.90 -19.51 -0.53
C ARG A 195 3.96 -18.63 0.73
N LEU A 196 4.71 -17.52 0.68
CA LEU A 196 4.76 -16.53 1.75
C LEU A 196 3.38 -15.89 2.00
N ALA A 197 2.74 -15.37 0.96
CA ALA A 197 1.42 -14.74 1.10
C ALA A 197 0.37 -15.68 1.71
N LEU A 198 0.45 -16.99 1.40
CA LEU A 198 -0.47 -18.00 1.93
C LEU A 198 -0.28 -18.26 3.44
N ARG A 199 0.97 -18.22 3.96
CA ARG A 199 1.26 -18.44 5.39
C ARG A 199 1.05 -17.22 6.27
N LEU A 200 1.15 -16.01 5.72
CA LEU A 200 1.06 -14.77 6.50
C LEU A 200 -0.37 -14.51 7.01
N PRO A 201 -0.53 -13.86 8.17
CA PRO A 201 -1.83 -13.52 8.74
C PRO A 201 -2.41 -12.26 8.08
N LEU A 202 -2.65 -12.34 6.77
CA LEU A 202 -3.20 -11.26 5.94
C LEU A 202 -4.73 -11.27 5.94
N ASP A 203 -5.33 -10.09 6.06
CA ASP A 203 -6.76 -9.85 5.88
C ASP A 203 -7.09 -9.49 4.42
N LEU A 204 -6.15 -8.82 3.75
CA LEU A 204 -6.18 -8.45 2.34
C LEU A 204 -4.79 -8.68 1.72
N ALA A 205 -4.75 -9.08 0.45
CA ALA A 205 -3.52 -9.14 -0.32
C ALA A 205 -3.74 -8.57 -1.72
N LEU A 206 -2.72 -7.88 -2.23
CA LEU A 206 -2.69 -7.32 -3.58
C LEU A 206 -1.39 -7.73 -4.26
N PHE A 207 -1.50 -8.19 -5.50
CA PHE A 207 -0.36 -8.63 -6.32
C PHE A 207 -0.32 -7.75 -7.56
N HIS A 208 0.57 -6.77 -7.54
CA HIS A 208 0.83 -5.90 -8.69
C HIS A 208 1.86 -6.53 -9.62
N ILE A 209 1.93 -6.02 -10.84
CA ILE A 209 3.07 -6.25 -11.73
C ILE A 209 4.01 -5.04 -11.61
N ALA A 210 5.32 -5.28 -11.64
CA ALA A 210 6.30 -4.22 -11.62
C ALA A 210 6.08 -3.26 -12.79
N ALA A 211 6.09 -1.96 -12.51
CA ALA A 211 5.99 -0.91 -13.53
C ALA A 211 7.28 -0.08 -13.56
N PRO A 212 7.96 0.02 -14.71
CA PRO A 212 9.15 0.85 -14.85
C PRO A 212 8.76 2.33 -14.98
N TYR A 213 8.58 3.01 -13.86
CA TYR A 213 8.23 4.43 -13.87
C TYR A 213 9.40 5.31 -14.33
N PRO A 214 9.18 6.25 -15.27
CA PRO A 214 10.21 7.17 -15.75
C PRO A 214 10.98 7.85 -14.61
N GLY A 215 12.31 7.80 -14.69
CA GLY A 215 13.22 8.36 -13.69
C GLY A 215 13.60 7.40 -12.55
N SER A 216 12.94 6.25 -12.41
CA SER A 216 13.35 5.23 -11.44
C SER A 216 14.57 4.41 -11.92
N PRO A 217 15.39 3.85 -11.01
CA PRO A 217 16.46 2.92 -11.38
C PRO A 217 15.96 1.73 -12.20
N LEU A 218 14.77 1.19 -11.86
CA LEU A 218 14.13 0.13 -12.64
C LEU A 218 13.90 0.57 -14.09
N PHE A 219 13.39 1.78 -14.31
CA PHE A 219 13.17 2.29 -15.65
C PHE A 219 14.47 2.34 -16.46
N PHE A 220 15.53 2.91 -15.89
CA PHE A 220 16.82 2.97 -16.58
C PHE A 220 17.40 1.58 -16.87
N GLU A 221 17.25 0.63 -15.95
CA GLU A 221 17.66 -0.76 -16.15
C GLU A 221 16.87 -1.43 -17.29
N VAL A 222 15.55 -1.23 -17.35
CA VAL A 222 14.69 -1.75 -18.42
C VAL A 222 15.04 -1.15 -19.78
N VAL A 223 15.34 0.17 -19.85
CA VAL A 223 15.82 0.83 -21.07
C VAL A 223 17.16 0.24 -21.51
N GLU A 224 18.14 0.17 -20.61
CA GLU A 224 19.50 -0.31 -20.92
C GLU A 224 19.49 -1.77 -21.43
N LYS A 225 18.66 -2.62 -20.82
CA LYS A 225 18.59 -4.05 -21.17
C LYS A 225 17.62 -4.37 -22.29
N GLY A 226 16.86 -3.39 -22.79
CA GLY A 226 15.86 -3.60 -23.83
C GLY A 226 14.69 -4.49 -23.38
N TRP A 227 14.26 -4.37 -22.12
CA TRP A 227 13.19 -5.18 -21.53
C TRP A 227 11.78 -4.61 -21.74
N PHE A 228 11.61 -3.63 -22.62
CA PHE A 228 10.28 -3.17 -23.02
C PHE A 228 9.70 -4.08 -24.09
N ARG A 229 8.39 -4.34 -24.00
CA ARG A 229 7.64 -4.95 -25.11
C ARG A 229 7.79 -4.09 -26.38
N PRO A 230 7.98 -4.71 -27.56
CA PRO A 230 8.00 -3.97 -28.82
C PRO A 230 6.73 -3.11 -28.99
N GLY A 231 6.89 -1.85 -29.36
CA GLY A 231 5.77 -0.93 -29.57
C GLY A 231 5.11 -0.38 -28.30
N THR A 232 5.74 -0.54 -27.13
CA THR A 232 5.27 0.02 -25.86
C THR A 232 4.98 1.52 -25.99
N ARG A 233 3.80 1.93 -25.49
CA ARG A 233 3.44 3.33 -25.28
C ARG A 233 3.37 3.65 -23.79
N TRP A 234 3.67 4.88 -23.41
CA TRP A 234 3.73 5.27 -21.99
C TRP A 234 2.39 5.16 -21.28
N GLU A 235 1.30 5.37 -22.00
CA GLU A 235 -0.07 5.24 -21.51
C GLU A 235 -0.44 3.79 -21.16
N GLN A 236 0.37 2.81 -21.60
CA GLN A 236 0.19 1.38 -21.31
C GLN A 236 0.97 0.93 -20.07
N VAL A 237 1.77 1.82 -19.44
CA VAL A 237 2.44 1.50 -18.18
C VAL A 237 1.39 1.40 -17.09
N ASP A 238 1.12 0.16 -16.69
CA ASP A 238 0.15 -0.20 -15.68
C ASP A 238 0.78 -1.16 -14.66
N MET A 239 0.26 -1.16 -13.44
CA MET A 239 0.66 -2.08 -12.36
C MET A 239 -0.40 -3.13 -12.07
N ASP A 240 -1.63 -2.96 -12.56
CA ASP A 240 -2.79 -3.74 -12.10
C ASP A 240 -3.27 -4.78 -13.10
N ARG A 241 -3.33 -4.45 -14.40
CA ARG A 241 -3.99 -5.28 -15.42
C ARG A 241 -3.03 -5.82 -16.47
N SER A 242 -2.02 -5.04 -16.83
CA SER A 242 -1.06 -5.40 -17.87
C SER A 242 0.35 -4.97 -17.53
N THR A 243 1.32 -5.39 -18.35
CA THR A 243 2.70 -4.95 -18.20
C THR A 243 3.34 -4.61 -19.54
N VAL A 244 4.25 -3.64 -19.46
CA VAL A 244 5.15 -3.24 -20.55
C VAL A 244 6.50 -3.97 -20.49
N LEU A 245 6.72 -4.78 -19.45
CA LEU A 245 7.96 -5.52 -19.23
C LEU A 245 7.96 -6.82 -20.04
N ASP A 246 9.09 -7.15 -20.64
CA ASP A 246 9.32 -8.41 -21.33
C ASP A 246 10.75 -8.90 -21.06
N TYR A 247 10.90 -9.81 -20.08
CA TYR A 247 12.20 -10.36 -19.73
C TYR A 247 12.56 -11.55 -20.61
N PRO A 248 13.86 -11.78 -20.91
CA PRO A 248 14.29 -12.93 -21.72
C PRO A 248 13.85 -14.29 -21.14
N HIS A 249 13.83 -14.41 -19.81
CA HIS A 249 13.47 -15.62 -19.08
C HIS A 249 12.03 -15.62 -18.55
N LEU A 250 11.31 -14.49 -18.65
CA LEU A 250 9.94 -14.37 -18.16
C LEU A 250 9.18 -13.32 -18.97
N ARG A 251 8.47 -13.78 -20.00
CA ARG A 251 7.72 -12.92 -20.92
C ARG A 251 6.55 -12.23 -20.22
N ALA A 252 6.08 -11.14 -20.82
CA ALA A 252 4.95 -10.35 -20.32
C ALA A 252 3.69 -11.19 -20.01
N GLU A 253 3.31 -12.11 -20.90
CA GLU A 253 2.17 -13.00 -20.69
C GLU A 253 2.39 -13.95 -19.51
N GLY A 254 3.64 -14.32 -19.25
CA GLY A 254 4.06 -15.07 -18.07
C GLY A 254 3.84 -14.24 -16.80
N LEU A 255 4.30 -12.99 -16.79
CA LEU A 255 4.11 -12.07 -15.65
C LEU A 255 2.63 -11.87 -15.30
N GLU A 256 1.81 -11.58 -16.30
CA GLU A 256 0.37 -11.40 -16.12
C GLU A 256 -0.31 -12.69 -15.60
N ARG A 257 0.06 -13.84 -16.15
CA ARG A 257 -0.45 -15.15 -15.70
C ARG A 257 -0.05 -15.44 -14.26
N TRP A 258 1.18 -15.11 -13.88
CA TRP A 258 1.69 -15.31 -12.52
C TRP A 258 1.02 -14.38 -11.50
N ALA A 259 0.81 -13.10 -11.83
CA ALA A 259 0.06 -12.17 -10.98
C ALA A 259 -1.38 -12.65 -10.76
N ARG A 260 -2.06 -13.09 -11.83
CA ARG A 260 -3.38 -13.72 -11.77
C ARG A 260 -3.41 -14.95 -10.86
N ARG A 261 -2.44 -15.85 -11.05
CA ARG A 261 -2.30 -17.08 -10.27
C ARG A 261 -2.07 -16.78 -8.79
N ALA A 262 -1.22 -15.81 -8.48
CA ALA A 262 -0.93 -15.39 -7.11
C ALA A 262 -2.17 -14.84 -6.41
N PHE A 263 -2.90 -13.92 -7.07
CA PHE A 263 -4.15 -13.40 -6.56
C PHE A 263 -5.18 -14.52 -6.32
N ARG A 264 -5.43 -15.38 -7.32
CA ARG A 264 -6.39 -16.50 -7.21
C ARG A 264 -6.04 -17.47 -6.08
N ALA A 265 -4.76 -17.85 -5.98
CA ALA A 265 -4.31 -18.77 -4.93
C ALA A 265 -4.59 -18.23 -3.52
N TRP A 266 -4.45 -16.92 -3.33
CA TRP A 266 -4.73 -16.28 -2.05
C TRP A 266 -6.22 -16.00 -1.82
N ALA A 267 -6.90 -15.41 -2.81
CA ALA A 267 -8.28 -14.92 -2.68
C ALA A 267 -9.33 -16.03 -2.55
N LEU A 268 -9.11 -17.20 -3.16
CA LEU A 268 -10.06 -18.32 -3.14
C LEU A 268 -10.03 -19.15 -1.84
N ARG A 269 -9.19 -18.77 -0.86
CA ARG A 269 -9.17 -19.39 0.45
C ARG A 269 -10.46 -19.08 1.22
N PRO A 270 -10.96 -19.99 2.08
CA PRO A 270 -12.22 -19.78 2.80
C PRO A 270 -12.30 -18.45 3.57
N GLY A 271 -11.23 -18.03 4.25
CA GLY A 271 -11.18 -16.76 5.00
C GLY A 271 -11.32 -15.52 4.10
N PRO A 272 -10.36 -15.26 3.20
CA PRO A 272 -10.43 -14.17 2.22
C PRO A 272 -11.71 -14.16 1.37
N ALA A 273 -12.17 -15.31 0.88
CA ALA A 273 -13.39 -15.40 0.08
C ALA A 273 -14.62 -14.86 0.85
N LEU A 274 -14.74 -15.18 2.14
CA LEU A 274 -15.78 -14.62 3.01
C LEU A 274 -15.60 -13.11 3.23
N THR A 275 -14.37 -12.62 3.35
CA THR A 275 -14.08 -11.17 3.46
C THR A 275 -14.52 -10.44 2.20
N TYR A 276 -14.16 -10.93 1.01
CA TYR A 276 -14.59 -10.35 -0.25
C TYR A 276 -16.10 -10.41 -0.41
N LEU A 277 -16.75 -11.53 -0.09
CA LEU A 277 -18.21 -11.62 -0.11
C LEU A 277 -18.87 -10.60 0.81
N LYS A 278 -18.36 -10.43 2.04
CA LYS A 278 -18.84 -9.38 2.95
C LYS A 278 -18.64 -7.97 2.37
N MET A 279 -17.50 -7.70 1.72
CA MET A 279 -17.25 -6.43 1.03
C MET A 279 -18.31 -6.15 -0.03
N LEU A 280 -18.59 -7.15 -0.89
CA LEU A 280 -19.64 -7.08 -1.91
C LEU A 280 -20.99 -6.73 -1.26
N LEU A 281 -21.42 -7.52 -0.27
CA LEU A 281 -22.72 -7.38 0.38
C LEU A 281 -22.86 -6.04 1.14
N SER A 282 -21.77 -5.51 1.70
CA SER A 282 -21.77 -4.28 2.50
C SER A 282 -21.79 -2.99 1.68
N SER A 283 -21.63 -3.05 0.36
CA SER A 283 -21.54 -1.87 -0.49
C SER A 283 -22.33 -2.06 -1.80
N PRO A 284 -23.64 -1.72 -1.82
CA PRO A 284 -24.46 -1.79 -3.03
C PRO A 284 -23.92 -0.97 -4.21
N SER A 285 -23.17 0.10 -3.94
CA SER A 285 -22.47 0.89 -4.97
C SER A 285 -21.25 0.19 -5.56
N LEU A 286 -20.64 -0.74 -4.81
CA LEU A 286 -19.56 -1.60 -5.30
C LEU A 286 -20.10 -2.84 -6.00
N TRP A 287 -21.40 -3.15 -5.95
CA TRP A 287 -21.95 -4.30 -6.69
C TRP A 287 -21.70 -4.18 -8.19
N ARG A 288 -21.81 -3.00 -8.80
CA ARG A 288 -21.50 -2.85 -10.23
C ARG A 288 -20.02 -3.09 -10.51
N SER A 289 -19.13 -2.41 -9.80
CA SER A 289 -17.68 -2.59 -9.96
C SER A 289 -17.21 -3.98 -9.58
N ALA A 290 -17.89 -4.67 -8.69
CA ALA A 290 -17.46 -5.96 -8.19
C ALA A 290 -18.17 -7.14 -8.86
N VAL A 291 -19.32 -6.92 -9.51
CA VAL A 291 -19.83 -7.75 -10.59
C VAL A 291 -18.97 -7.55 -11.84
N GLU A 292 -18.49 -6.35 -12.15
CA GLU A 292 -17.50 -6.12 -13.22
C GLU A 292 -16.18 -6.82 -12.90
N ILE A 293 -15.60 -6.64 -11.70
CA ILE A 293 -14.39 -7.35 -11.27
C ILE A 293 -14.67 -8.86 -11.16
N GLY A 294 -15.87 -9.28 -10.76
CA GLY A 294 -16.28 -10.68 -10.69
C GLY A 294 -16.46 -11.33 -12.06
N LEU A 295 -17.04 -10.61 -13.02
CA LEU A 295 -17.19 -11.01 -14.43
C LEU A 295 -15.85 -10.93 -15.17
N GLU A 296 -14.99 -9.96 -14.87
CA GLU A 296 -13.59 -9.94 -15.29
C GLU A 296 -12.89 -11.17 -14.69
N SER A 297 -13.00 -11.43 -13.39
CA SER A 297 -12.41 -12.60 -12.73
C SER A 297 -12.93 -13.96 -13.24
N LEU A 298 -14.20 -14.02 -13.69
CA LEU A 298 -14.81 -15.19 -14.31
C LEU A 298 -14.49 -15.30 -15.81
N GLY A 299 -14.39 -14.19 -16.53
CA GLY A 299 -13.80 -14.14 -17.88
C GLY A 299 -12.32 -14.51 -17.87
N TRP A 300 -11.63 -14.25 -16.75
CA TRP A 300 -10.27 -14.68 -16.43
C TRP A 300 -10.20 -16.12 -15.90
N ALA A 301 -11.35 -16.78 -15.68
CA ALA A 301 -11.45 -18.21 -15.41
C ALA A 301 -11.70 -19.04 -16.69
N ALA A 302 -12.10 -18.39 -17.79
CA ALA A 302 -12.45 -19.01 -19.07
C ALA A 302 -11.37 -18.90 -20.17
N GLY A 303 -10.16 -18.42 -19.84
CA GLY A 303 -9.02 -18.30 -20.77
C GLY A 303 -7.69 -18.66 -20.13
#